data_AF-A0A6M3K8G8-F1
#
_entry.id   AF-A0A6M3K8G8-F1
#
_cell.length_a   1.000
_cell.length_b   1.000
_cell.length_c   1.000
_cell.angle_alpha   90.00
_cell.angle_beta   90.00
_cell.angle_gamma   90.00
#
_symmetry.space_group_name_H-M   'P 1'
#
loop_
_entity.id
_entity.type
_entity.pdbx_description
1 polymer ?
#
loop_
_entity_poly.entity_id
_entity_poly.type
_entity_poly.pdbx_seq_one_letter_code
_entity_poly.pdbx_strand_id
1 'polypeptide(L)' 'KSPVGNLWYKSSTLMTVVQGCGRAVRSKDDYAITYLLDQQIVKLLTENPGLVPGWWKEAI' A
#
# COMPACT_ATOMS: atom_id res chain seq x y z
N LYS A 1 -22.15 -4.81 6.97
CA LYS A 1 -21.28 -3.72 6.46
C LYS A 1 -21.56 -3.54 4.98
N SER A 2 -21.68 -2.31 4.48
CA SER A 2 -21.92 -2.06 3.04
C SER A 2 -20.72 -2.55 2.22
N PRO A 3 -20.92 -3.30 1.12
CA PRO A 3 -19.84 -3.71 0.21
C PRO A 3 -18.99 -2.53 -0.27
N VAL A 4 -19.63 -1.40 -0.56
CA VAL A 4 -18.98 -0.16 -0.98
C VAL A 4 -18.09 0.41 0.13
N GLY A 5 -18.59 0.41 1.38
CA GLY A 5 -17.82 0.90 2.53
C GLY A 5 -16.58 0.07 2.81
N ASN A 6 -16.67 -1.25 2.65
CA ASN A 6 -15.52 -2.15 2.80
C ASN A 6 -14.46 -1.90 1.71
N LEU A 7 -14.89 -1.73 0.46
CA LEU A 7 -13.97 -1.43 -0.65
C LEU A 7 -13.28 -0.08 -0.43
N TRP A 8 -14.05 0.95 -0.07
CA TRP A 8 -13.53 2.29 0.21
C TRP A 8 -12.50 2.29 1.34
N TYR A 9 -12.77 1.56 2.43
CA TYR A 9 -11.83 1.48 3.54
C TYR A 9 -10.52 0.82 3.11
N LYS A 10 -10.59 -0.33 2.44
CA LYS A 10 -9.41 -1.04 1.93
C LYS A 10 -8.58 -0.18 0.97
N SER A 11 -9.23 0.47 0.00
CA SER A 11 -8.54 1.31 -0.98
C SER A 11 -7.91 2.54 -0.35
N SER A 12 -8.61 3.19 0.59
CA SER A 12 -8.08 4.36 1.31
C SER A 12 -6.89 3.97 2.18
N THR A 13 -6.96 2.85 2.91
CA THR A 13 -5.84 2.34 3.71
C THR A 13 -4.60 2.09 2.85
N LEU A 14 -4.74 1.34 1.74
CA LEU A 14 -3.61 1.05 0.85
C LEU A 14 -3.03 2.32 0.21
N MET A 15 -3.89 3.26 -0.19
CA MET A 15 -3.46 4.54 -0.71
C MET A 15 -2.63 5.33 0.31
N THR A 16 -3.05 5.37 1.57
CA THR A 16 -2.28 6.01 2.65
C THR A 16 -0.91 5.34 2.85
N VAL A 17 -0.85 4.01 2.79
CA VAL A 17 0.42 3.27 2.89
C VAL A 17 1.37 3.63 1.75
N VAL A 18 0.90 3.56 0.50
CA VAL A 18 1.70 3.89 -0.69
C VAL A 18 2.24 5.32 -0.60
N GLN A 19 1.38 6.28 -0.25
CA GLN A 19 1.75 7.68 -0.10
C GLN A 19 2.74 7.90 1.06
N GLY A 20 2.61 7.13 2.14
CA GLY A 20 3.54 7.15 3.27
C GLY A 20 4.94 6.70 2.86
N CYS A 21 5.05 5.53 2.21
CA CYS A 21 6.33 5.02 1.70
C CYS A 21 6.98 6.01 0.72
N GLY A 22 6.19 6.62 -0.17
CA GLY A 22 6.68 7.57 -1.17
C GLY A 22 7.23 8.88 -0.60
N ARG A 23 7.03 9.18 0.69
CA ARG A 23 7.63 10.38 1.31
C ARG A 23 9.13 10.25 1.55
N ALA A 24 9.64 9.03 1.65
CA ALA A 24 11.04 8.73 1.94
C ALA A 24 11.94 8.69 0.69
N VAL A 25 11.35 8.52 -0.50
CA VAL A 25 12.08 8.47 -1.78
C VAL A 25 11.73 9.71 -2.61
N ARG A 26 12.73 10.52 -3.00
CA ARG A 26 12.51 11.83 -3.67
C ARG A 26 13.13 11.95 -5.05
N SER A 27 13.92 10.98 -5.48
CA SER A 27 14.53 10.94 -6.80
C SER A 27 14.61 9.50 -7.31
N LYS A 28 15.04 9.33 -8.57
CA LYS A 28 15.19 8.01 -9.20
C LYS A 28 16.28 7.15 -8.54
N ASP A 29 17.33 7.79 -8.03
CA ASP A 29 18.51 7.12 -7.48
C ASP A 29 18.44 6.98 -5.95
N ASP A 30 17.35 7.46 -5.35
CA ASP A 30 17.08 7.43 -3.92
C ASP A 30 16.35 6.13 -3.54
N TYR A 31 16.67 5.58 -2.36
CA TYR A 31 16.04 4.36 -1.86
C TYR A 31 15.83 4.43 -0.36
N ALA A 32 14.73 3.81 0.10
CA ALA A 32 14.39 3.73 1.51
C ALA A 32 13.73 2.39 1.82
N ILE A 33 13.95 1.88 3.03
CA ILE A 33 13.28 0.68 3.54
C ILE A 33 12.15 1.13 4.48
N THR A 34 10.92 0.73 4.18
CA THR A 34 9.75 1.01 5.03
C THR A 34 9.28 -0.27 5.71
N TYR A 35 9.28 -0.30 7.04
CA TYR A 35 8.76 -1.42 7.81
C TYR A 35 7.30 -1.18 8.20
N LEU A 36 6.42 -2.10 7.81
CA LEU A 36 5.01 -2.12 8.21
C LEU A 36 4.80 -3.22 9.25
N LEU A 37 4.61 -2.84 10.51
CA LEU A 37 4.55 -3.76 11.65
C LEU A 37 3.13 -4.25 11.95
N ASP A 38 2.37 -4.62 10.91
CA ASP A 38 1.00 -5.13 11.04
C ASP A 38 0.78 -6.30 10.08
N GLN A 39 0.48 -7.49 10.61
CA GLN A 39 0.20 -8.70 9.82
C GLN A 39 -1.01 -8.52 8.89
N GLN A 40 -1.96 -7.64 9.24
CA GLN A 40 -3.15 -7.39 8.43
C GLN A 40 -2.82 -6.74 7.08
N ILE A 41 -1.70 -6.03 6.98
CA ILE A 41 -1.22 -5.47 5.71
C ILE A 41 -0.90 -6.57 4.70
N VAL A 42 -0.30 -7.67 5.15
CA VAL A 42 0.01 -8.80 4.27
C VAL A 42 -1.29 -9.31 3.62
N LYS A 43 -2.33 -9.53 4.44
CA LYS A 43 -3.65 -9.97 3.94
C LYS A 43 -4.29 -8.94 3.01
N LEU A 44 -4.20 -7.65 3.34
CA LEU A 44 -4.77 -6.58 2.55
C LEU A 44 -4.15 -6.51 1.14
N LEU A 45 -2.83 -6.69 1.05
CA LEU A 45 -2.09 -6.67 -0.21
C LEU A 45 -2.32 -7.92 -1.05
N THR A 46 -2.33 -9.11 -0.44
CA THR A 46 -2.51 -10.38 -1.16
C THR A 46 -3.93 -10.55 -1.70
N GLU A 47 -4.95 -10.14 -0.94
CA GLU A 47 -6.35 -10.27 -1.35
C GLU A 47 -6.82 -9.16 -2.31
N ASN A 48 -6.12 -8.02 -2.37
CA ASN A 48 -6.57 -6.85 -3.14
C ASN A 48 -5.43 -6.28 -4.00
N PRO A 49 -4.75 -7.10 -4.85
CA PRO A 49 -3.55 -6.68 -5.58
C PRO A 49 -3.83 -5.55 -6.60
N GLY A 50 -5.07 -5.41 -7.06
CA GLY A 50 -5.47 -4.35 -7.98
C GLY A 50 -5.70 -2.98 -7.31
N LEU A 51 -5.57 -2.88 -5.98
CA LEU A 51 -5.74 -1.61 -5.25
C LEU A 51 -4.43 -0.83 -5.05
N VAL A 52 -3.28 -1.38 -5.45
CA VAL A 52 -1.98 -0.71 -5.43
C VAL A 52 -1.38 -0.62 -6.83
N PRO A 53 -0.53 0.39 -7.11
CA PRO A 53 0.19 0.47 -8.38
C PRO A 53 1.13 -0.72 -8.58
N GLY A 54 1.28 -1.19 -9.83
CA GLY A 54 2.16 -2.31 -10.16
C GLY A 54 3.61 -2.09 -9.75
N TRP A 55 4.16 -0.91 -10.07
CA TRP A 55 5.53 -0.52 -9.68
C TRP A 55 5.77 -0.56 -8.17
N TRP A 56 4.74 -0.29 -7.37
CA TRP A 56 4.86 -0.30 -5.91
C TRP A 56 4.87 -1.73 -5.39
N LYS A 57 4.08 -2.61 -6.01
CA LYS A 57 4.04 -4.04 -5.69
C LYS A 57 5.34 -4.76 -6.03
N GLU A 58 6.01 -4.36 -7.11
CA GLU A 58 7.32 -4.89 -7.50
C GLU A 58 8.43 -4.60 -6.48
N ALA A 59 8.22 -3.61 -5.59
CA ALA A 59 9.17 -3.20 -4.56
C ALA A 59 8.96 -3.89 -3.19
N ILE A 60 8.01 -4.84 -3.10
CA ILE A 60 7.70 -5.64 -1.90
C ILE A 60 8.42 -6.99 -1.99
#